data_AF-A0A5K7ZIZ6-F1
#
_entry.id   AF-A0A5K7ZIZ6-F1
#
_cell.length_a   1.000
_cell.length_b   1.000
_cell.length_c   1.000
_cell.angle_alpha   90.00
_cell.angle_beta   90.00
_cell.angle_gamma   90.00
#
_symmetry.space_group_name_H-M   'P 1'
#
loop_
_entity.id
_entity.type
_entity.pdbx_description
1 polymer ?
#
loop_
_entity_poly.entity_id
_entity_poly.type
_entity_poly.pdbx_seq_one_letter_code
_entity_poly.pdbx_strand_id
1 'polypeptide(L)'
;MEDHVHMLVLIPPKYAVSQIIGYLKGKSAIHIARVYMGQKRNYQGQHFWARGYHVSTVGRDEEVIRKYIKEQEQEDKRLDQLQMFG
;
A
#
# COMPACT_ATOMS: atom_id res chain seq x y z
N MET A 1 -3.30 12.40 6.66
CA MET A 1 -4.27 11.98 5.64
C MET A 1 -3.82 10.60 5.20
N GLU A 2 -4.68 9.58 5.23
CA GLU A 2 -4.30 8.21 4.82
C GLU A 2 -3.91 8.17 3.32
N ASP A 3 -2.61 8.30 3.02
CA ASP A 3 -2.05 8.41 1.65
C ASP A 3 -1.24 7.18 1.21
N HIS A 4 -1.21 6.14 2.05
CA HIS A 4 -0.48 4.90 1.83
C HIS A 4 -1.29 3.68 2.29
N VAL A 5 -0.85 2.49 1.89
CA VAL A 5 -1.54 1.22 2.20
C VAL A 5 -0.57 0.23 2.80
N HIS A 6 -0.95 -0.34 3.95
CA HIS A 6 -0.26 -1.46 4.60
C HIS A 6 -0.92 -2.79 4.21
N MET A 7 -0.12 -3.80 3.88
CA MET A 7 -0.61 -5.13 3.49
C MET A 7 0.27 -6.23 4.07
N LEU A 8 -0.35 -7.30 4.57
CA LEU A 8 0.31 -8.56 4.89
C LEU A 8 0.09 -9.54 3.73
N VAL A 9 1.17 -9.96 3.06
CA VAL A 9 1.11 -10.79 1.85
C VAL A 9 2.04 -11.98 1.96
N LEU A 10 1.51 -13.18 1.68
CA LEU A 10 2.31 -14.39 1.55
C LEU A 10 2.88 -14.49 0.12
N ILE A 11 4.20 -14.42 -0.01
CA ILE A 11 4.89 -14.48 -1.31
C ILE A 11 5.66 -15.81 -1.39
N PRO A 12 5.35 -16.68 -2.36
CA PRO A 12 6.15 -17.88 -2.61
C PRO A 12 7.62 -17.50 -2.90
N PRO A 13 8.61 -18.22 -2.36
CA PRO A 13 10.02 -17.83 -2.45
C PRO A 13 10.59 -17.82 -3.88
N LYS A 14 9.88 -18.44 -4.83
CA LYS A 14 10.21 -18.40 -6.27
C LYS A 14 9.98 -17.03 -6.93
N TYR A 15 9.25 -16.13 -6.28
CA TYR A 15 8.97 -14.79 -6.79
C TYR A 15 9.75 -13.75 -6.00
N ALA A 16 10.35 -12.79 -6.71
CA ALA A 16 10.95 -11.65 -6.04
C ALA A 16 9.86 -10.73 -5.48
N VAL A 17 10.06 -10.22 -4.27
CA VAL A 17 9.14 -9.25 -3.63
C VAL A 17 8.86 -8.06 -4.56
N SER A 18 9.89 -7.53 -5.20
CA SER A 18 9.80 -6.40 -6.14
C SER A 18 8.85 -6.67 -7.31
N GLN A 19 8.80 -7.91 -7.82
CA GLN A 19 7.88 -8.29 -8.90
C GLN A 19 6.43 -8.27 -8.44
N ILE A 20 6.15 -8.81 -7.25
CA ILE A 20 4.79 -8.82 -6.68
C ILE A 20 4.32 -7.40 -6.38
N ILE A 21 5.16 -6.58 -5.73
CA ILE A 21 4.81 -5.19 -5.43
C ILE A 21 4.62 -4.37 -6.72
N GLY A 22 5.49 -4.56 -7.72
CA GLY A 22 5.34 -3.92 -9.03
C GLY A 22 4.02 -4.29 -9.72
N TYR A 23 3.65 -5.57 -9.68
CA TYR A 23 2.37 -6.05 -10.20
C TYR A 23 1.17 -5.41 -9.49
N LEU A 24 1.18 -5.43 -8.14
CA LEU A 24 0.10 -4.88 -7.32
C LEU A 24 -0.08 -3.38 -7.58
N LYS A 25 1.01 -2.60 -7.52
CA LYS A 25 1.00 -1.16 -7.78
C LYS A 25 0.55 -0.85 -9.21
N GLY A 26 1.01 -1.61 -10.20
CA GLY A 26 0.63 -1.41 -11.60
C GLY A 26 -0.84 -1.71 -11.88
N LYS A 27 -1.35 -2.87 -11.43
CA LYS A 27 -2.75 -3.26 -11.67
C LYS A 27 -3.74 -2.38 -10.91
N SER A 28 -3.44 -2.05 -9.66
CA SER A 28 -4.29 -1.14 -8.88
C SER A 28 -4.33 0.26 -9.48
N ALA A 29 -3.20 0.84 -9.91
CA ALA A 29 -3.18 2.15 -10.56
C ALA A 29 -4.05 2.17 -11.84
N ILE A 30 -3.95 1.12 -12.67
CA ILE A 30 -4.78 1.00 -13.88
C ILE A 30 -6.27 0.87 -13.51
N HIS A 31 -6.60 0.04 -12.51
CA HIS A 31 -7.98 -0.14 -12.07
C HIS A 31 -8.56 1.17 -11.55
N ILE A 32 -7.82 1.90 -10.73
CA ILE A 32 -8.26 3.16 -10.14
C ILE A 32 -8.45 4.24 -11.21
N ALA A 33 -7.51 4.36 -12.13
CA ALA A 33 -7.62 5.28 -13.25
C ALA A 33 -8.89 5.04 -14.09
N ARG A 34 -9.23 3.76 -14.34
CA ARG A 34 -10.38 3.38 -15.16
C ARG A 34 -11.72 3.52 -14.45
N VAL A 35 -11.79 3.08 -13.18
CA VAL A 35 -13.05 2.95 -12.44
C VAL A 35 -13.40 4.26 -11.73
N TYR A 36 -12.44 4.89 -11.07
CA TYR A 36 -12.70 6.03 -10.18
C TYR A 36 -12.34 7.38 -10.81
N MET A 37 -11.33 7.42 -11.70
CA MET A 37 -10.92 8.67 -12.36
C MET A 37 -11.53 8.85 -13.76
N GLY A 38 -12.34 7.90 -14.24
CA GLY A 38 -13.01 7.97 -15.54
C GLY A 38 -12.07 7.95 -16.75
N GLN A 39 -10.78 7.67 -16.57
CA GLN A 39 -9.80 7.64 -17.66
C GLN A 39 -9.88 6.30 -18.40
N LYS A 40 -10.66 6.27 -19.48
CA LYS A 40 -10.88 5.06 -20.29
C LYS A 40 -9.70 4.70 -21.22
N ARG A 41 -8.83 5.66 -21.55
CA ARG A 41 -7.64 5.49 -22.42
C ARG A 41 -6.52 6.46 -22.03
N ASN A 42 -5.27 6.04 -22.25
CA ASN A 42 -4.04 6.85 -22.15
C ASN A 42 -3.77 7.48 -20.77
N TYR A 43 -3.64 6.64 -19.73
CA TYR A 43 -3.04 7.04 -18.46
C TYR A 43 -1.52 7.20 -18.63
N GLN A 44 -1.09 8.26 -19.32
CA GLN A 44 0.32 8.59 -19.55
C GLN A 44 0.69 9.84 -18.73
N GLY A 45 1.79 9.78 -17.99
CA GLY A 45 2.32 10.91 -17.22
C GLY A 45 1.74 11.13 -15.82
N GLN A 46 0.73 10.34 -15.41
CA GLN A 46 0.18 10.40 -14.05
C GLN A 46 0.69 9.21 -13.21
N HIS A 47 1.02 9.45 -11.95
CA HIS A 47 1.50 8.43 -11.01
C HIS A 47 0.54 8.35 -9.83
N PHE A 48 -0.15 7.21 -9.69
CA PHE A 48 -1.03 6.98 -8.54
C PHE A 48 -0.21 6.63 -7.29
N TRP A 49 0.83 5.80 -7.46
CA TRP A 49 1.72 5.41 -6.36
C TRP A 49 3.06 6.13 -6.45
N ALA A 50 3.68 6.38 -5.30
CA ALA A 50 5.09 6.76 -5.21
C ALA A 50 5.99 5.71 -5.88
N ARG A 51 7.19 6.09 -6.33
CA ARG A 51 8.15 5.15 -6.94
C ARG A 51 8.61 4.07 -5.96
N GLY A 52 8.87 4.46 -4.71
CA GLY A 52 9.33 3.57 -3.64
C GLY A 52 8.24 2.66 -3.05
N TYR A 53 8.67 1.70 -2.25
CA TYR A 53 7.83 0.88 -1.37
C TYR A 53 8.69 0.45 -0.17
N HIS A 54 8.04 0.14 0.95
CA HIS A 54 8.69 -0.44 2.11
C HIS A 54 8.29 -1.92 2.23
N VAL A 55 9.23 -2.77 2.64
CA VAL A 55 8.97 -4.18 2.94
C VAL A 55 9.79 -4.61 4.15
N SER A 56 9.15 -5.31 5.07
CA SER A 56 9.79 -6.04 6.15
C SER A 56 9.44 -7.52 5.99
N THR A 57 10.45 -8.39 6.05
CA THR A 57 10.21 -9.83 6.14
C THR A 57 9.84 -10.18 7.57
N VAL A 58 8.97 -11.16 7.70
CA VAL A 58 8.40 -11.56 8.98
C VAL A 58 8.49 -13.07 9.13
N GLY A 59 8.95 -13.49 10.31
CA GLY A 59 9.08 -14.89 10.71
C GLY A 59 7.74 -15.50 11.13
N ARG A 60 7.79 -16.56 11.94
CA ARG A 60 6.64 -17.41 12.33
C ARG A 60 5.51 -16.72 13.12
N ASP A 61 5.65 -15.47 13.56
CA ASP A 61 4.69 -14.83 14.48
C ASP A 61 3.66 -13.95 13.76
N GLU A 62 2.72 -14.59 13.05
CA GLU A 62 1.62 -13.92 12.32
C GLU A 62 0.75 -13.02 13.22
N GLU A 63 0.52 -13.43 14.47
CA GLU A 63 -0.32 -12.69 15.43
C GLU A 63 0.27 -11.33 15.82
N VAL A 64 1.58 -11.27 16.04
CA VAL A 64 2.30 -10.04 16.39
C VAL A 64 2.20 -9.02 15.27
N ILE A 65 2.22 -9.49 14.02
CA ILE A 65 2.24 -8.63 12.83
C ILE A 65 0.84 -8.12 12.51
N ARG A 66 -0.17 -8.98 12.65
CA ARG A 66 -1.57 -8.57 12.54
C ARG A 66 -1.89 -7.48 13.57
N LYS A 67 -1.37 -7.62 14.79
CA LYS A 67 -1.48 -6.59 15.82
C LYS A 67 -0.74 -5.32 15.42
N TYR A 68 0.50 -5.42 14.96
CA TYR A 68 1.29 -4.28 14.49
C TYR A 68 0.60 -3.48 13.37
N ILE A 69 0.07 -4.13 12.33
CA ILE A 69 -0.65 -3.44 11.24
C ILE A 69 -1.86 -2.67 11.78
N LYS A 70 -2.64 -3.32 12.66
CA LYS A 70 -3.82 -2.70 13.27
C LYS A 70 -3.44 -1.51 14.15
N GLU A 71 -2.34 -1.61 14.89
CA GLU A 71 -1.83 -0.53 15.73
C GLU A 71 -1.26 0.62 14.88
N GLN A 72 -0.61 0.31 13.76
CA GLN A 72 -0.09 1.32 12.83
C GLN A 72 -1.23 2.12 12.19
N GLU A 73 -2.29 1.46 11.73
CA GLU A 73 -3.50 2.15 11.24
C GLU A 73 -4.16 3.05 12.32
N GLN A 74 -4.11 2.64 13.59
CA GLN A 74 -4.63 3.44 14.70
C GLN A 74 -3.76 4.65 15.02
N GLU A 75 -2.44 4.48 15.00
CA GLU A 75 -1.49 5.55 15.26
C GLU A 75 -1.49 6.59 14.13
N ASP A 76 -1.55 6.15 12.86
CA ASP A 76 -1.69 7.06 11.71
C ASP A 76 -2.96 7.91 11.83
N LYS A 77 -4.08 7.31 12.23
CA LYS A 77 -5.34 8.05 12.53
C LYS A 77 -5.20 9.04 13.67
N ARG A 78 -4.44 8.68 14.72
CA ARG A 78 -4.20 9.56 15.88
C ARG A 78 -3.33 10.75 15.50
N LEU A 79 -2.26 10.52 14.75
CA LEU A 79 -1.37 11.58 14.25
C LEU A 79 -2.11 12.54 13.32
N ASP A 80 -2.97 12.01 12.45
CA ASP A 80 -3.85 12.81 11.60
C ASP A 80 -4.79 13.70 12.41
N GLN A 81 -5.41 13.18 13.49
CA GLN A 81 -6.26 13.99 14.37
C GLN A 81 -5.47 15.10 15.06
N LEU A 82 -4.26 14.82 15.54
CA LEU A 82 -3.41 15.81 16.21
C LEU A 82 -2.97 16.94 15.26
N GLN A 83 -2.72 16.63 13.98
CA GLN A 83 -2.37 17.63 12.97
C GLN A 83 -3.56 18.51 12.52
N MET A 84 -4.81 18.06 12.69
CA MET A 84 -5.99 18.89 12.37
C MET A 84 -6.29 19.99 13.41
N PHE A 85 -5.70 19.90 14.60
CA PHE A 85 -5.91 20.87 15.70
C PHE A 85 -4.70 21.79 15.97
N GLY A 86 -3.67 21.77 15.11
CA GLY A 86 -2.52 22.68 15.13
C GLY A 86 -2.44 23.52 13.86
#